data_AF-A0A0Q9MSE5-F1
#
_entry.id   AF-A0A0Q9MSE5-F1
#
_cell.length_a   1.000
_cell.length_b   1.000
_cell.length_c   1.000
_cell.angle_alpha   90.00
_cell.angle_beta   90.00
_cell.angle_gamma   90.00
#
_symmetry.space_group_name_H-M   'P 1'
#
loop_
_entity.id
_entity.type
_entity.pdbx_description
1 polymer ?
#
loop_
_entity_poly.entity_id
_entity_poly.type
_entity_poly.pdbx_seq_one_letter_code
_entity_poly.pdbx_strand_id
1 'polypeptide(L)'
;MISGRPFNSLAVRNANNHTIAGLVFVHDSPVGPCEAPKPFSVLESVVLDIPQKAANLPGAGPSRFSFVIIEGEQVYGTVAPSEARPDIGTSTCAFPNGIIAPEGVPPVFFGDVAYLQADGQNAPLIFESVAQAKAYTHSQEYQDLKRMLVSLELRPVK
;
A
#
# COMPACT_ATOMS: atom_id res chain seq x y z
N MET A 1 2.68 -32.54 -0.01
CA MET A 1 3.73 -31.57 0.36
C MET A 1 4.11 -30.80 -0.90
N ILE A 2 3.74 -29.53 -1.00
CA ILE A 2 4.13 -28.68 -2.13
C ILE A 2 5.45 -28.02 -1.73
N SER A 3 6.56 -28.49 -2.30
CA SER A 3 7.83 -27.78 -2.28
C SER A 3 7.68 -26.51 -3.14
N GLY A 4 7.52 -25.36 -2.49
CA GLY A 4 7.41 -24.04 -3.12
C GLY A 4 8.17 -23.02 -2.28
N ARG A 5 8.81 -22.07 -2.96
CA ARG A 5 9.71 -21.03 -2.42
C ARG A 5 9.10 -20.24 -1.24
N PRO A 6 9.90 -19.57 -0.38
CA PRO A 6 9.42 -18.90 0.84
C PRO A 6 8.53 -17.65 0.62
N PHE A 7 7.97 -17.49 -0.57
CA PHE A 7 7.11 -16.39 -0.97
C PHE A 7 6.00 -16.91 -1.87
N ASN A 8 4.74 -16.68 -1.46
CA ASN A 8 3.62 -16.70 -2.40
C ASN A 8 3.41 -15.25 -2.83
N SER A 9 3.85 -14.88 -4.02
CA SER A 9 3.50 -13.59 -4.62
C SER A 9 2.41 -13.80 -5.67
N LEU A 10 1.26 -13.15 -5.46
CA LEU A 10 0.18 -13.11 -6.44
C LEU A 10 0.14 -11.70 -7.01
N ALA A 11 0.58 -11.53 -8.25
CA ALA A 11 0.53 -10.25 -8.95
C ALA A 11 -0.64 -10.25 -9.95
N VAL A 12 -1.60 -9.36 -9.73
CA VAL A 12 -2.61 -8.95 -10.71
C VAL A 12 -1.97 -7.90 -11.61
N ARG A 13 -2.04 -8.10 -12.93
CA ARG A 13 -1.51 -7.17 -13.92
C ARG A 13 -2.62 -6.63 -14.82
N ASN A 14 -2.52 -5.38 -15.25
CA ASN A 14 -3.44 -4.81 -16.24
C ASN A 14 -3.09 -5.27 -17.67
N ALA A 15 -3.88 -4.84 -18.67
CA ALA A 15 -3.68 -5.18 -20.08
C ALA A 15 -2.32 -4.73 -20.65
N ASN A 16 -1.68 -3.73 -20.02
CA ASN A 16 -0.35 -3.24 -20.37
C ASN A 16 0.77 -3.96 -19.61
N ASN A 17 0.45 -5.05 -18.91
CA ASN A 17 1.36 -5.87 -18.10
C ASN A 17 1.95 -5.15 -16.86
N HIS A 18 1.39 -4.02 -16.44
CA HIS A 18 1.75 -3.35 -15.18
C HIS A 18 1.11 -4.08 -13.99
N THR A 19 1.87 -4.30 -12.92
CA THR A 19 1.32 -4.83 -11.66
C THR A 19 0.38 -3.80 -11.04
N ILE A 20 -0.87 -4.18 -10.85
CA ILE A 20 -1.92 -3.34 -10.27
C ILE A 20 -2.36 -3.78 -8.87
N ALA A 21 -2.06 -5.03 -8.49
CA ALA A 21 -2.13 -5.48 -7.11
C ALA A 21 -1.19 -6.67 -6.91
N GLY A 22 -0.35 -6.64 -5.87
CA GLY A 22 0.45 -7.77 -5.42
C GLY A 22 -0.01 -8.21 -4.04
N LEU A 23 -0.36 -9.48 -3.84
CA LEU A 23 -0.35 -10.09 -2.52
C LEU A 23 1.07 -10.59 -2.28
N VAL A 24 1.81 -9.96 -1.38
CA VAL A 24 3.19 -10.33 -1.08
C VAL A 24 3.34 -10.59 0.41
N PHE A 25 3.78 -11.80 0.75
CA PHE A 25 4.26 -12.13 2.09
C PHE A 25 5.75 -11.83 2.14
N VAL A 26 6.14 -10.69 2.71
CA VAL A 26 7.55 -10.32 2.86
C VAL A 26 7.93 -10.49 4.32
N HIS A 27 8.94 -11.33 4.61
CA HIS A 27 9.47 -11.49 5.97
C HIS A 27 10.46 -10.39 6.33
N ASP A 28 11.12 -9.77 5.35
CA ASP A 28 11.97 -8.60 5.51
C ASP A 28 12.12 -7.88 4.15
N SER A 29 11.70 -6.61 4.07
CA SER A 29 12.20 -5.68 3.05
C SER A 29 12.78 -4.50 3.80
N PRO A 30 14.11 -4.44 4.03
CA PRO A 30 14.70 -3.29 4.67
C PRO A 30 14.43 -2.06 3.80
N VAL A 31 13.78 -1.07 4.37
CA VAL A 31 13.78 0.29 3.81
C VAL A 31 15.24 0.74 3.91
N GLY A 32 15.89 0.93 2.76
CA GLY A 32 17.27 1.41 2.71
C GLY A 32 17.42 2.76 3.43
N PRO A 33 18.65 3.17 3.77
CA PRO A 33 18.87 4.48 4.35
C PRO A 33 18.34 5.56 3.41
N CYS A 34 17.69 6.56 3.99
CA CYS A 34 17.12 7.69 3.26
C CYS A 34 17.88 8.94 3.64
N GLU A 35 18.47 9.61 2.65
CA GLU A 35 19.27 10.81 2.87
C GLU A 35 18.41 12.03 3.26
N ALA A 36 17.16 12.10 2.76
CA ALA A 36 16.26 13.21 3.05
C ALA A 36 14.78 12.80 2.99
N PRO A 37 14.04 12.81 4.12
CA PRO A 37 12.59 12.61 4.13
C PRO A 37 11.89 13.65 3.26
N LYS A 38 10.83 13.24 2.56
CA LYS A 38 10.04 14.09 1.66
C LYS A 38 8.62 14.29 2.19
N PRO A 39 7.97 15.44 1.91
CA PRO A 39 6.58 15.64 2.29
C PRO A 39 5.68 14.55 1.71
N PHE A 40 4.67 14.12 2.46
CA PHE A 40 3.65 13.19 1.95
C PHE A 40 2.25 13.67 2.31
N SER A 41 1.27 13.25 1.52
CA SER A 41 -0.14 13.57 1.73
C SER A 41 -1.02 12.38 1.42
N VAL A 42 -2.07 12.20 2.21
CA VAL A 42 -3.14 11.24 1.91
C VAL A 42 -4.23 11.98 1.16
N LEU A 43 -4.41 11.64 -0.12
CA LEU A 43 -5.41 12.28 -0.98
C LEU A 43 -6.81 11.67 -0.78
N GLU A 44 -6.87 10.38 -0.47
CA GLU A 44 -8.11 9.70 -0.12
C GLU A 44 -7.84 8.58 0.89
N SER A 45 -8.78 8.36 1.81
CA SER A 45 -8.74 7.22 2.72
C SER A 45 -10.14 6.74 3.08
N VAL A 46 -10.31 5.42 3.13
CA VAL A 46 -11.55 4.75 3.57
C VAL A 46 -11.18 3.71 4.62
N VAL A 47 -11.86 3.74 5.77
CA VAL A 47 -11.71 2.70 6.79
C VAL A 47 -12.26 1.39 6.23
N LEU A 48 -11.45 0.33 6.32
CA LEU A 48 -11.85 -1.02 5.92
C LEU A 48 -12.27 -1.80 7.16
N ASP A 49 -13.34 -2.58 7.03
CA ASP A 49 -13.73 -3.55 8.03
C ASP A 49 -12.99 -4.86 7.77
N ILE A 50 -11.77 -4.95 8.31
CA ILE A 50 -10.93 -6.17 8.22
C ILE A 50 -10.95 -6.85 9.59
N PRO A 51 -11.84 -7.85 9.81
CA PRO A 51 -12.08 -8.45 11.13
C PRO A 51 -10.89 -9.27 11.65
N GLN A 52 -9.93 -9.62 10.78
CA GLN A 52 -8.72 -10.38 11.09
C GLN A 52 -7.70 -9.63 11.93
N LYS A 53 -7.90 -8.34 12.18
CA LYS A 53 -6.97 -7.54 12.96
C LYS A 53 -6.70 -8.25 14.29
N ALA A 54 -5.43 -8.51 14.58
CA ALA A 54 -5.06 -9.09 15.85
C ALA A 54 -5.61 -8.20 16.97
N ALA A 55 -6.51 -8.74 17.80
CA ALA A 55 -7.10 -8.04 18.94
C ALA A 55 -6.05 -7.48 19.93
N ASN A 56 -4.79 -7.90 19.77
CA ASN A 56 -3.69 -7.73 20.71
C ASN A 56 -2.59 -6.76 20.24
N LEU A 57 -2.83 -5.90 19.24
CA LEU A 57 -1.87 -4.85 18.85
C LEU A 57 -2.30 -3.47 19.37
N PRO A 58 -2.01 -3.14 20.64
CA PRO A 58 -2.27 -1.82 21.19
C PRO A 58 -1.54 -0.76 20.36
N GLY A 59 -2.29 0.19 19.81
CA GLY A 59 -1.76 1.34 19.05
C GLY A 59 -1.89 1.27 17.53
N ALA A 60 -2.16 0.10 16.94
CA ALA A 60 -2.43 -0.01 15.51
C ALA A 60 -3.79 0.66 15.17
N GLY A 61 -3.80 1.66 14.29
CA GLY A 61 -5.02 2.30 13.79
C GLY A 61 -5.90 1.33 12.98
N PRO A 62 -7.13 1.69 12.59
CA PRO A 62 -7.92 0.83 11.71
C PRO A 62 -7.20 0.64 10.36
N SER A 63 -7.34 -0.52 9.74
CA SER A 63 -6.88 -0.74 8.36
C SER A 63 -7.65 0.18 7.42
N ARG A 64 -6.95 0.79 6.47
CA ARG A 64 -7.53 1.78 5.56
C ARG A 64 -7.11 1.49 4.14
N PHE A 65 -8.04 1.60 3.21
CA PHE A 65 -7.65 1.96 1.85
C PHE A 65 -7.06 3.37 1.88
N SER A 66 -5.98 3.58 1.15
CA SER A 66 -5.37 4.89 1.02
C SER A 66 -4.87 5.13 -0.40
N PHE A 67 -5.05 6.36 -0.87
CA PHE A 67 -4.25 6.92 -1.96
C PHE A 67 -3.31 7.96 -1.36
N VAL A 68 -2.02 7.65 -1.38
CA VAL A 68 -0.96 8.48 -0.80
C VAL A 68 -0.05 8.99 -1.90
N ILE A 69 0.46 10.20 -1.70
CA ILE A 69 1.53 10.76 -2.52
C ILE A 69 2.73 11.18 -1.67
N ILE A 70 3.93 11.10 -2.25
CA ILE A 70 5.16 11.70 -1.73
C ILE A 70 5.67 12.74 -2.74
N GLU A 71 6.01 13.93 -2.26
CA GLU A 71 6.48 15.06 -3.06
C GLU A 71 8.02 15.07 -3.12
N GLY A 72 8.58 14.43 -4.15
CA GLY A 72 10.02 14.33 -4.44
C GLY A 72 10.45 15.22 -5.61
N GLU A 73 11.28 14.69 -6.51
CA GLU A 73 11.57 15.34 -7.80
C GLU A 73 10.32 15.42 -8.69
N GLN A 74 9.47 14.40 -8.59
CA GLN A 74 8.10 14.38 -9.09
C GLN A 74 7.15 14.01 -7.93
N VAL A 75 5.85 13.90 -8.22
CA VAL A 75 4.88 13.41 -7.24
C VAL A 75 4.67 11.92 -7.44
N TYR A 76 5.13 11.13 -6.47
CA TYR A 76 5.03 9.67 -6.51
C TYR A 76 3.77 9.23 -5.77
N GLY A 77 2.96 8.34 -6.35
CA GLY A 77 1.70 7.90 -5.78
C GLY A 77 1.61 6.40 -5.56
N THR A 78 0.81 6.00 -4.59
CA THR A 78 0.47 4.59 -4.30
C THR A 78 -0.97 4.45 -3.84
N VAL A 79 -1.64 3.40 -4.31
CA VAL A 79 -3.01 3.03 -3.95
C VAL A 79 -3.00 1.63 -3.33
N ALA A 80 -3.22 1.57 -2.01
CA ALA A 80 -3.12 0.32 -1.25
C ALA A 80 -3.83 0.40 0.11
N PRO A 81 -4.24 -0.75 0.67
CA PRO A 81 -4.43 -0.90 2.10
C PRO A 81 -3.19 -0.58 2.92
N SER A 82 -3.36 0.20 3.98
CA SER A 82 -2.32 0.57 4.92
C SER A 82 -2.89 0.77 6.33
N GLU A 83 -2.08 0.44 7.34
CA GLU A 83 -2.29 0.80 8.74
C GLU A 83 -1.34 1.91 9.22
N ALA A 84 -0.59 2.52 8.29
CA ALA A 84 0.20 3.70 8.58
C ALA A 84 -0.69 4.80 9.19
N ARG A 85 -0.11 5.55 10.12
CA ARG A 85 -0.77 6.66 10.82
C ARG A 85 -0.37 7.97 10.14
N PRO A 86 -1.10 8.43 9.10
CA PRO A 86 -0.77 9.67 8.40
C PRO A 86 -0.96 10.91 9.28
N ASP A 87 -1.62 10.77 10.44
CA ASP A 87 -1.75 11.81 11.46
C ASP A 87 -0.46 12.02 12.27
N ILE A 88 0.55 11.17 12.11
CA ILE A 88 1.83 11.22 12.83
C ILE A 88 2.94 11.58 11.81
N GLY A 89 3.11 12.88 11.56
CA GLY A 89 4.16 13.42 10.71
C GLY A 89 3.69 13.89 9.33
N THR A 90 4.47 14.77 8.69
CA THR A 90 4.18 15.34 7.37
C THR A 90 5.23 14.98 6.31
N SER A 91 6.29 14.27 6.71
CA SER A 91 7.35 13.81 5.83
C SER A 91 7.72 12.36 6.13
N THR A 92 8.17 11.64 5.10
CA THR A 92 8.59 10.24 5.22
C THR A 92 9.70 9.90 4.23
N CYS A 93 10.45 8.85 4.55
CA CYS A 93 11.39 8.20 3.64
C CYS A 93 10.74 7.07 2.84
N ALA A 94 9.76 6.40 3.46
CA ALA A 94 8.95 5.41 2.80
C ALA A 94 7.57 5.36 3.45
N PHE A 95 6.52 5.25 2.64
CA PHE A 95 5.17 5.02 3.14
C PHE A 95 4.83 3.53 3.05
N PRO A 96 4.56 2.83 4.18
CA PRO A 96 4.27 1.40 4.17
C PRO A 96 2.82 1.11 3.76
N ASN A 97 2.65 0.12 2.90
CA ASN A 97 1.36 -0.33 2.36
C ASN A 97 1.05 -1.76 2.80
N GLY A 98 0.88 -1.93 4.11
CA GLY A 98 0.63 -3.22 4.72
C GLY A 98 -0.48 -3.15 5.75
N ILE A 99 -1.15 -4.29 5.91
CA ILE A 99 -2.11 -4.56 6.98
C ILE A 99 -1.58 -5.69 7.84
N ILE A 100 -1.80 -5.60 9.15
CA ILE A 100 -1.36 -6.65 10.06
C ILE A 100 -2.36 -7.80 10.01
N ALA A 101 -1.84 -8.99 9.74
CA ALA A 101 -2.62 -10.22 9.70
C ALA A 101 -2.86 -10.77 11.12
N PRO A 102 -3.73 -11.80 11.28
CA PRO A 102 -3.92 -12.48 12.55
C PRO A 102 -2.62 -13.08 13.11
N GLU A 103 -2.65 -13.46 14.39
CA GLU A 103 -1.56 -14.20 15.02
C GLU A 103 -1.17 -15.44 14.21
N GLY A 104 0.14 -15.64 14.02
CA GLY A 104 0.68 -16.74 13.22
C GLY A 104 0.70 -16.50 11.71
N VAL A 105 0.25 -15.33 11.24
CA VAL A 105 0.28 -14.94 9.82
C VAL A 105 1.23 -13.74 9.63
N PRO A 106 2.16 -13.78 8.67
CA PRO A 106 3.02 -12.62 8.36
C PRO A 106 2.20 -11.40 7.90
N PRO A 107 2.73 -10.17 8.04
CA PRO A 107 2.09 -8.97 7.51
C PRO A 107 1.75 -9.12 6.02
N VAL A 108 0.58 -8.58 5.64
CA VAL A 108 0.08 -8.67 4.28
C VAL A 108 0.29 -7.31 3.62
N PHE A 109 1.12 -7.30 2.59
CA PHE A 109 1.17 -6.19 1.64
C PHE A 109 0.22 -6.50 0.51
N PHE A 110 -0.74 -5.61 0.29
CA PHE A 110 -1.72 -5.73 -0.76
C PHE A 110 -1.89 -4.36 -1.42
N GLY A 111 -1.82 -4.30 -2.75
CA GLY A 111 -1.82 -3.05 -3.50
C GLY A 111 -0.68 -3.00 -4.51
N ASP A 112 -0.35 -1.80 -4.97
CA ASP A 112 0.58 -1.59 -6.09
C ASP A 112 2.07 -1.70 -5.71
N VAL A 113 2.45 -1.32 -4.49
CA VAL A 113 3.81 -1.45 -3.95
C VAL A 113 3.76 -1.69 -2.43
N ALA A 114 4.72 -2.43 -1.87
CA ALA A 114 4.80 -2.65 -0.42
C ALA A 114 5.24 -1.40 0.36
N TYR A 115 6.14 -0.61 -0.23
CA TYR A 115 6.64 0.64 0.32
C TYR A 115 6.78 1.66 -0.81
N LEU A 116 6.08 2.79 -0.72
CA LEU A 116 6.34 3.92 -1.61
C LEU A 116 7.56 4.67 -1.10
N GLN A 117 8.67 4.60 -1.84
CA GLN A 117 9.92 5.26 -1.47
C GLN A 117 9.94 6.74 -1.88
N ALA A 118 10.56 7.57 -1.06
CA ALA A 118 10.63 9.02 -1.28
C ALA A 118 11.50 9.45 -2.48
N ASP A 119 12.36 8.55 -2.97
CA ASP A 119 13.16 8.74 -4.18
C ASP A 119 12.43 8.32 -5.47
N GLY A 120 11.28 7.67 -5.34
CA GLY A 120 10.47 7.20 -6.47
C GLY A 120 10.98 5.94 -7.16
N GLN A 121 12.03 5.27 -6.64
CA GLN A 121 12.70 4.15 -7.33
C GLN A 121 11.74 3.02 -7.78
N ASN A 122 10.63 2.84 -7.07
CA ASN A 122 9.60 1.84 -7.39
C ASN A 122 8.18 2.43 -7.34
N ALA A 123 8.04 3.73 -7.63
CA ALA A 123 6.75 4.40 -7.60
C ALA A 123 5.81 3.81 -8.68
N PRO A 124 4.67 3.21 -8.30
CA PRO A 124 3.73 2.64 -9.26
C PRO A 124 3.00 3.73 -10.06
N LEU A 125 2.79 4.89 -9.44
CA LEU A 125 2.21 6.07 -10.08
C LEU A 125 3.19 7.24 -9.97
N ILE A 126 3.35 7.98 -11.07
CA ILE A 126 4.20 9.16 -11.14
C ILE A 126 3.39 10.29 -11.78
N PHE A 127 3.39 11.45 -11.14
CA PHE A 127 2.67 12.64 -11.56
C PHE A 127 3.59 13.84 -11.60
N GLU A 128 3.33 14.76 -12.52
CA GLU A 128 4.02 16.05 -12.62
C GLU A 128 3.63 17.00 -11.47
N SER A 129 2.46 16.80 -10.85
CA SER A 129 1.98 17.65 -9.77
C SER A 129 0.94 16.98 -8.88
N VAL A 130 0.74 17.54 -7.68
CA VAL A 130 -0.33 17.14 -6.76
C VAL A 130 -1.71 17.32 -7.39
N ALA A 131 -1.89 18.34 -8.23
CA ALA A 131 -3.15 18.57 -8.95
C ALA A 131 -3.46 17.44 -9.94
N GLN A 132 -2.45 16.94 -10.66
CA GLN A 132 -2.61 15.80 -11.55
C GLN A 132 -2.92 14.51 -10.77
N ALA A 133 -2.25 14.30 -9.63
CA ALA A 133 -2.54 13.17 -8.75
C ALA A 133 -3.99 13.22 -8.23
N LYS A 134 -4.49 14.41 -7.84
CA LYS A 134 -5.91 14.57 -7.47
C LYS A 134 -6.84 14.29 -8.63
N ALA A 135 -6.52 14.77 -9.83
CA ALA A 135 -7.34 14.50 -11.03
C ALA A 135 -7.42 13.00 -11.38
N TYR A 136 -6.37 12.23 -11.11
CA TYR A 136 -6.35 10.78 -11.31
C TYR A 136 -7.46 10.04 -10.54
N THR A 137 -7.91 10.57 -9.40
CA THR A 137 -9.02 9.98 -8.63
C THR A 137 -10.36 9.93 -9.38
N HIS A 138 -10.49 10.72 -10.44
CA HIS A 138 -11.67 10.74 -11.31
C HIS A 138 -11.56 9.78 -12.50
N SER A 139 -10.41 9.12 -12.69
CA SER A 139 -10.23 8.15 -13.77
C SER A 139 -10.98 6.84 -13.49
N GLN A 140 -11.36 6.13 -14.56
CA GLN A 140 -11.97 4.81 -14.46
C GLN A 140 -11.02 3.79 -13.82
N GLU A 141 -9.73 3.85 -14.17
CA GLU A 141 -8.70 2.99 -13.60
C GLU A 141 -8.64 3.11 -12.08
N TYR A 142 -8.59 4.33 -11.56
CA TYR A 142 -8.59 4.56 -10.12
C TYR A 142 -9.85 4.01 -9.44
N GLN A 143 -11.03 4.25 -10.04
CA GLN A 143 -12.29 3.77 -9.47
C GLN A 143 -12.36 2.23 -9.42
N ASP A 144 -11.85 1.56 -10.44
CA ASP A 144 -11.78 0.09 -10.47
C ASP A 144 -10.78 -0.46 -9.45
N LEU A 145 -9.59 0.17 -9.31
CA LEU A 145 -8.61 -0.20 -8.28
C LEU A 145 -9.19 -0.02 -6.88
N LYS A 146 -9.80 1.14 -6.61
CA LYS A 146 -10.46 1.42 -5.34
C LYS A 146 -11.53 0.39 -5.04
N ARG A 147 -12.40 0.08 -6.00
CA ARG A 147 -13.46 -0.93 -5.83
C ARG A 147 -12.88 -2.29 -5.49
N MET A 148 -11.86 -2.74 -6.21
CA MET A 148 -11.18 -4.01 -5.95
C MET A 148 -10.56 -4.04 -4.54
N LEU A 149 -9.78 -3.02 -4.19
CA LEU A 149 -9.04 -2.95 -2.92
C LEU A 149 -9.96 -2.82 -1.70
N VAL A 150 -11.04 -2.03 -1.81
CA VAL A 150 -12.03 -1.88 -0.73
C VAL A 150 -12.89 -3.14 -0.57
N SER A 151 -13.07 -3.93 -1.63
CA SER A 151 -13.81 -5.20 -1.55
C SER A 151 -13.03 -6.36 -0.94
N LEU A 152 -11.77 -6.15 -0.55
CA LEU A 152 -10.93 -7.20 0.00
C LEU A 152 -11.52 -7.73 1.33
N GLU A 153 -11.75 -9.04 1.37
CA GLU A 153 -12.07 -9.77 2.57
C GLU A 153 -11.02 -10.88 2.78
N LEU A 154 -10.29 -10.83 3.89
CA LEU A 154 -9.44 -11.94 4.29
C LEU A 154 -10.31 -12.96 5.05
N ARG A 155 -10.06 -14.25 4.89
CA ARG A 155 -10.78 -15.29 5.64
C ARG A 155 -9.81 -16.40 6.06
N PRO A 156 -9.91 -16.94 7.28
CA PRO A 156 -9.22 -18.16 7.64
C PRO A 156 -9.66 -19.29 6.71
N VAL A 157 -8.71 -20.06 6.18
CA VAL A 157 -9.01 -21.32 5.48
C VAL A 157 -9.09 -22.41 6.56
N LYS A 158 -10.23 -23.11 6.61
CA LYS A 158 -10.43 -24.26 7.50
C LYS A 158 -9.68 -25.49 7.02
#